data_AF-A0A419SFK7-F1
#
_entry.id   AF-A0A419SFK7-F1
#
_cell.length_a   1.000
_cell.length_b   1.000
_cell.length_c   1.000
_cell.angle_alpha   90.00
_cell.angle_beta   90.00
_cell.angle_gamma   90.00
#
_symmetry.space_group_name_H-M   'P 1'
#
loop_
_entity.id
_entity.type
_entity.pdbx_description
1 polymer ?
#
loop_
_entity_poly.entity_id
_entity_poly.type
_entity_poly.pdbx_seq_one_letter_code
_entity_poly.pdbx_strand_id
1 'polypeptide(L)'
;MQRLEKRKIRLQICKLLDQCAGCERVVGKSLTKKTRICQVECAIGIELKRLGCKLLGRPYLQDLTKEKLESLRSQGMTFAAIARKFNISKEKLRNIRQEWAAQAV
;
A
#
# COMPACT_ATOMS: atom_id res chain seq x y z
N MET A 1 -4.85 -6.81 15.95
CA MET A 1 -3.54 -7.46 15.70
C MET A 1 -2.82 -7.64 17.02
N GLN A 2 -2.41 -8.88 17.33
CA GLN A 2 -1.78 -9.23 18.60
C GLN A 2 -0.30 -8.77 18.66
N ARG A 3 0.27 -8.64 19.87
CA ARG A 3 1.65 -8.15 20.07
C ARG A 3 2.70 -8.98 19.31
N LEU A 4 2.54 -10.30 19.29
CA LEU A 4 3.44 -11.23 18.61
C LEU A 4 3.41 -11.06 17.08
N GLU A 5 2.23 -10.82 16.49
CA GLU A 5 2.08 -10.58 15.06
C GLU A 5 2.77 -9.29 14.63
N LYS A 6 2.60 -8.21 15.41
CA LYS A 6 3.32 -6.94 15.18
C LYS A 6 4.83 -7.14 15.22
N ARG A 7 5.33 -7.98 16.13
CA ARG A 7 6.77 -8.31 16.22
C ARG A 7 7.24 -9.09 14.99
N LYS A 8 6.48 -10.08 14.51
CA LYS A 8 6.80 -10.84 13.29
C LYS A 8 6.92 -9.93 12.06
N ILE A 9 5.96 -9.01 11.88
CA ILE A 9 5.99 -8.08 10.74
C ILE A 9 7.20 -7.13 10.83
N ARG A 10 7.53 -6.62 12.03
CA ARG A 10 8.74 -5.80 12.22
C ARG A 10 10.02 -6.55 11.86
N LEU A 11 10.14 -7.82 12.23
CA LEU A 11 11.28 -8.66 11.86
C LEU A 11 11.35 -8.90 10.34
N GLN A 12 10.22 -9.11 9.67
CA GLN A 12 10.15 -9.21 8.20
C GLN A 12 10.61 -7.92 7.52
N ILE A 13 10.16 -6.76 8.02
CA ILE A 13 10.62 -5.46 7.56
C ILE A 13 12.14 -5.36 7.71
N CYS A 14 12.71 -5.62 8.89
CA CYS A 14 14.16 -5.57 9.09
C CYS A 14 14.92 -6.45 8.08
N LYS A 15 14.49 -7.71 7.88
CA LYS A 15 15.11 -8.61 6.89
C LYS A 15 15.06 -8.07 5.47
N LEU A 16 13.93 -7.47 5.05
CA LEU A 16 13.80 -6.86 3.73
C LEU A 16 14.68 -5.62 3.56
N LEU A 17 14.86 -4.84 4.64
CA LEU A 17 15.79 -3.71 4.64
C LEU A 17 17.24 -4.18 4.52
N ASP A 18 17.62 -5.28 5.18
CA ASP A 18 18.95 -5.89 5.08
C ASP A 18 19.24 -6.43 3.66
N GLN A 19 18.22 -6.94 2.97
CA GLN A 19 18.31 -7.41 1.57
C GLN A 19 18.36 -6.27 0.54
N CYS A 20 18.07 -5.02 0.94
CA CYS A 20 18.01 -3.89 0.04
C CYS A 20 19.41 -3.28 -0.19
N ALA A 21 20.21 -3.91 -1.05
CA ALA A 21 21.61 -3.56 -1.26
C ALA A 21 21.90 -2.47 -2.33
N GLY A 22 20.91 -1.94 -3.06
CA GLY A 22 21.22 -1.24 -4.33
C GLY A 22 20.31 -0.09 -4.79
N CYS A 23 19.55 0.56 -3.89
CA CYS A 23 18.80 1.76 -4.28
C CYS A 23 19.42 3.00 -3.66
N GLU A 24 19.65 4.05 -4.46
CA GLU A 24 20.12 5.35 -3.97
C GLU A 24 19.29 5.75 -2.74
N ARG A 25 19.98 5.88 -1.60
CA ARG A 25 19.36 6.15 -0.30
C ARG A 25 18.93 7.62 -0.26
N VAL A 26 17.76 7.94 -0.81
CA VAL A 26 17.25 9.31 -0.76
C VAL A 26 16.57 9.56 0.59
N VAL A 27 17.17 10.42 1.39
CA VAL A 27 16.69 10.83 2.71
C VAL A 27 15.51 11.80 2.55
N GLY A 28 14.28 11.28 2.39
CA GLY A 28 13.06 12.11 2.29
C GLY A 28 12.46 12.53 3.64
N LYS A 29 12.00 13.79 3.77
CA LYS A 29 11.44 14.31 5.03
C LYS A 29 10.03 13.76 5.35
N SER A 30 9.82 13.25 6.57
CA SER A 30 8.51 12.97 7.18
C SER A 30 8.44 13.66 8.55
N LEU A 31 7.22 14.00 8.97
CA LEU A 31 6.93 14.78 10.17
C LEU A 31 7.20 14.05 11.50
N THR A 32 7.63 12.77 11.54
CA THR A 32 7.94 12.14 12.85
C THR A 32 8.97 11.01 12.90
N LYS A 33 9.35 10.32 11.80
CA LYS A 33 10.56 9.47 11.73
C LYS A 33 10.71 8.90 10.32
N LYS A 34 11.89 9.11 9.73
CA LYS A 34 12.20 8.96 8.31
C LYS A 34 13.10 7.76 8.07
N THR A 35 12.57 6.72 7.46
CA THR A 35 13.38 5.85 6.59
C THR A 35 12.41 5.15 5.66
N ARG A 36 12.23 5.70 4.45
CA ARG A 36 11.82 4.89 3.29
C ARG A 36 13.10 4.57 2.53
N ILE A 37 13.27 3.31 2.19
CA ILE A 37 14.30 2.85 1.26
C ILE A 37 13.64 2.82 -0.12
N CYS A 38 14.35 3.32 -1.14
CA CYS A 38 14.02 3.34 -2.57
C CYS A 38 13.16 4.52 -3.07
N GLN A 39 13.72 5.30 -4.02
CA GLN A 39 13.01 6.26 -4.89
C GLN A 39 12.25 5.54 -6.01
N VAL A 40 12.74 4.36 -6.41
CA VAL A 40 12.13 3.47 -7.42
C VAL A 40 11.07 2.60 -6.76
N GLU A 41 9.94 2.35 -7.43
CA GLU A 41 8.96 1.32 -7.04
C GLU A 41 9.53 -0.09 -7.24
N CYS A 42 10.64 -0.39 -6.56
CA CYS A 42 11.21 -1.73 -6.58
C CYS A 42 10.33 -2.70 -5.77
N ALA A 43 10.45 -4.00 -6.08
CA ALA A 43 9.67 -5.05 -5.43
C ALA A 43 9.79 -5.02 -3.89
N ILE A 44 11.00 -4.77 -3.36
CA ILE A 44 11.23 -4.64 -1.92
C ILE A 44 10.49 -3.42 -1.35
N GLY A 45 10.51 -2.28 -2.04
CA GLY A 45 9.81 -1.07 -1.64
C GLY A 45 8.29 -1.25 -1.59
N ILE A 46 7.72 -1.99 -2.56
CA ILE A 46 6.30 -2.37 -2.57
C ILE A 46 5.96 -3.22 -1.34
N GLU A 47 6.76 -4.25 -1.06
CA GLU A 47 6.50 -5.15 0.07
C GLU A 47 6.67 -4.44 1.42
N LEU A 48 7.65 -3.54 1.55
CA LEU A 48 7.81 -2.68 2.74
C LEU A 48 6.59 -1.78 2.95
N LYS A 49 6.05 -1.16 1.89
CA LYS A 49 4.82 -0.36 1.98
C LYS A 49 3.63 -1.23 2.40
N ARG A 50 3.48 -2.43 1.84
CA ARG A 50 2.42 -3.39 2.19
C ARG A 50 2.50 -3.82 3.66
N LEU A 51 3.69 -4.23 4.13
CA LEU A 51 3.90 -4.60 5.54
C LEU A 51 3.70 -3.42 6.49
N GLY A 52 4.11 -2.21 6.09
CA GLY A 52 3.85 -0.98 6.84
C GLY A 52 2.36 -0.68 6.98
N CYS A 53 1.59 -0.79 5.89
CA CYS A 53 0.12 -0.69 5.91
C CYS A 53 -0.49 -1.73 6.86
N LYS A 54 -0.03 -2.98 6.79
CA LYS A 54 -0.46 -4.07 7.68
C LYS A 54 -0.21 -3.75 9.15
N LEU A 55 0.97 -3.23 9.51
CA LEU A 55 1.29 -2.80 10.89
C LEU A 55 0.37 -1.70 11.41
N LEU A 56 -0.03 -0.76 10.55
CA LEU A 56 -0.93 0.33 10.86
C LEU A 56 -2.41 -0.06 10.83
N GLY A 57 -2.72 -1.32 10.47
CA GLY A 57 -4.10 -1.77 10.27
C GLY A 57 -4.80 -1.06 9.11
N ARG A 58 -4.05 -0.53 8.15
CA ARG A 58 -4.57 0.14 6.96
C ARG A 58 -4.46 -0.79 5.75
N PRO A 59 -5.46 -0.85 4.88
CA PRO A 59 -5.33 -1.61 3.64
C PRO A 59 -4.34 -0.94 2.69
N TYR A 60 -3.66 -1.74 1.89
CA TYR A 60 -2.69 -1.29 0.92
C TYR A 60 -3.38 -0.97 -0.41
N LEU A 61 -3.09 0.20 -1.01
CA LEU A 61 -3.78 0.64 -2.22
C LEU A 61 -3.55 -0.30 -3.41
N GLN A 62 -2.35 -0.83 -3.59
CA GLN A 62 -2.06 -1.73 -4.71
C GLN A 62 -2.73 -3.10 -4.57
N ASP A 63 -3.29 -3.42 -3.39
CA ASP A 63 -4.14 -4.60 -3.24
C ASP A 63 -5.59 -4.34 -3.72
N LEU A 64 -5.93 -3.10 -4.11
CA LEU A 64 -7.23 -2.77 -4.72
C LEU A 64 -7.17 -3.07 -6.23
N THR A 65 -7.52 -4.31 -6.59
CA THR A 65 -7.71 -4.73 -7.99
C THR A 65 -9.13 -4.43 -8.49
N LYS A 66 -9.35 -4.51 -9.80
CA LYS A 66 -10.69 -4.39 -10.42
C LYS A 66 -11.69 -5.39 -9.82
N GLU A 67 -11.29 -6.65 -9.75
CA GLU A 67 -12.11 -7.73 -9.16
C GLU A 67 -12.45 -7.46 -7.69
N LYS A 68 -11.49 -6.95 -6.92
CA LYS A 68 -11.72 -6.63 -5.51
C LYS A 68 -12.63 -5.42 -5.34
N LEU A 69 -12.52 -4.44 -6.24
CA LEU A 69 -13.46 -3.32 -6.29
C LEU A 69 -14.88 -3.82 -6.57
N GLU A 70 -15.05 -4.71 -7.54
CA GLU A 70 -16.34 -5.31 -7.91
C GLU A 70 -16.91 -6.14 -6.76
N SER A 71 -16.10 -6.98 -6.10
CA SER A 71 -16.51 -7.73 -4.91
C SER A 71 -17.00 -6.81 -3.78
N LEU A 72 -16.27 -5.73 -3.48
CA LEU A 72 -16.68 -4.74 -2.49
C LEU A 72 -17.98 -4.01 -2.88
N ARG A 73 -18.19 -3.78 -4.19
CA ARG A 73 -19.44 -3.21 -4.71
C ARG A 73 -20.61 -4.18 -4.56
N SER A 74 -20.40 -5.47 -4.83
CA SER A 74 -21.40 -6.52 -4.62
C SER A 74 -21.77 -6.69 -3.14
N GLN A 75 -20.86 -6.39 -2.22
CA GLN A 75 -21.14 -6.30 -0.78
C GLN A 75 -21.91 -5.03 -0.37
N GLY A 76 -22.35 -4.21 -1.32
CA GLY A 76 -23.11 -2.98 -1.06
C GLY A 76 -22.26 -1.77 -0.67
N MET A 77 -20.92 -1.85 -0.71
CA MET A 77 -20.10 -0.69 -0.39
C MET A 77 -20.20 0.39 -1.49
N THR A 78 -20.35 1.64 -1.06
CA THR A 78 -20.28 2.79 -1.97
C THR A 78 -18.82 3.08 -2.35
N PHE A 79 -18.59 3.70 -3.52
CA PHE A 79 -17.25 4.16 -3.89
C PHE A 79 -16.64 5.11 -2.85
N ALA A 80 -17.48 5.89 -2.16
CA ALA A 80 -17.04 6.75 -1.06
C ALA A 80 -16.52 5.93 0.14
N ALA A 81 -17.23 4.87 0.53
CA ALA A 81 -16.81 3.98 1.60
C ALA A 81 -15.52 3.22 1.24
N ILE A 82 -15.41 2.77 -0.03
CA ILE A 82 -14.21 2.10 -0.53
C ILE A 82 -13.02 3.06 -0.52
N ALA A 83 -13.17 4.28 -1.03
CA ALA A 83 -12.11 5.29 -1.00
C ALA A 83 -11.62 5.58 0.43
N ARG A 84 -12.55 5.71 1.39
CA ARG A 84 -12.23 5.85 2.81
C ARG A 84 -11.51 4.63 3.37
N LYS A 85 -11.96 3.41 3.02
CA LYS A 85 -11.33 2.15 3.44
C LYS A 85 -9.87 2.13 3.02
N PHE A 86 -9.56 2.51 1.78
CA PHE A 86 -8.19 2.56 1.24
C PHE A 86 -7.43 3.87 1.54
N ASN A 87 -8.01 4.78 2.34
CA ASN A 87 -7.42 6.07 2.69
C ASN A 87 -6.97 6.88 1.46
N ILE A 88 -7.81 6.90 0.42
CA ILE A 88 -7.62 7.67 -0.80
C ILE A 88 -8.79 8.64 -1.03
N SER A 89 -8.56 9.67 -1.84
CA SER A 89 -9.63 10.55 -2.30
C SER A 89 -10.56 9.81 -3.28
N LYS A 90 -11.82 10.27 -3.36
CA LYS A 90 -12.78 9.76 -4.36
C LYS A 90 -12.27 10.00 -5.79
N GLU A 91 -11.61 11.12 -6.01
CA GLU A 91 -10.99 11.48 -7.28
C GLU A 91 -9.90 10.49 -7.68
N LYS A 92 -9.02 10.13 -6.74
CA LYS A 92 -7.99 9.10 -6.99
C LYS A 92 -8.60 7.75 -7.34
N LEU A 93 -9.68 7.35 -6.66
CA LEU A 93 -10.42 6.13 -7.00
C LEU A 93 -11.06 6.20 -8.39
N ARG A 94 -11.54 7.37 -8.81
CA ARG A 94 -12.09 7.60 -10.16
C ARG A 94 -11.01 7.45 -11.23
N ASN A 95 -9.84 8.05 -11.02
CA ASN A 95 -8.73 7.97 -11.98
C ASN A 95 -8.24 6.54 -12.16
N ILE A 96 -8.05 5.80 -11.06
CA ILE A 96 -7.69 4.36 -11.09
C ILE A 96 -8.69 3.56 -11.92
N ARG A 97 -9.99 3.83 -11.76
CA ARG A 97 -11.03 3.16 -12.55
C ARG A 97 -10.98 3.51 -14.04
N GLN A 98 -10.65 4.76 -14.37
CA GLN A 98 -10.48 5.20 -15.76
C GLN A 98 -9.27 4.53 -16.41
N GLU A 99 -8.16 4.41 -15.68
CA GLU A 99 -6.97 3.68 -16.12
C GLU A 99 -7.30 2.21 -16.45
N TRP A 100 -8.08 1.53 -15.60
CA TRP A 100 -8.51 0.15 -15.88
C TRP A 100 -9.46 0.03 -17.08
N ALA A 101 -10.27 1.05 -17.34
CA ALA A 101 -11.14 1.08 -18.51
C ALA A 101 -10.34 1.34 -19.80
N ALA A 102 -9.30 2.18 -19.74
CA ALA A 102 -8.43 2.48 -20.87
C ALA A 102 -7.53 1.30 -21.27
N GLN A 103 -7.18 0.42 -20.33
CA GLN A 103 -6.40 -0.80 -20.58
C GLN A 103 -7.23 -1.95 -21.19
N ALA A 104 -8.55 -1.81 -21.28
CA ALA A 104 -9.45 -2.82 -21.84
C ALA A 104 -9.73 -2.62 -23.35
N VAL A 105 -9.03 -1.66 -23.98
CA VAL A 105 -9.01 -1.38 -25.43
C VAL A 105 -7.71 -1.94 -26.00
#